data_AF-A0A7L0HP65-F1
#
_entry.id   AF-A0A7L0HP65-F1
#
_cell.length_a   1.000
_cell.length_b   1.000
_cell.length_c   1.000
_cell.angle_alpha   90.00
_cell.angle_beta   90.00
_cell.angle_gamma   90.00
#
_symmetry.space_group_name_H-M   'P 1'
#
loop_
_entity.id
_entity.type
_entity.pdbx_description
1 polymer ?
#
loop_
_entity_poly.entity_id
_entity_poly.type
_entity_poly.pdbx_seq_one_letter_code
_entity_poly.pdbx_strand_id
1 'polypeptide(L)'
;MRAFLKSSEGCFQLNPHTTTIGRHRGADIVLQSAGVADHHAALEFAPWDNSFILQDFSSLQGTFVNGCQVQNAAVKVSPGDILRFGTGGASFQLVVDGAAQVRMGAAGQGRVDGAPQGKMG
;
A
#
# COMPACT_ATOMS: atom_id res chain seq x y z
N MET A 1 -10.44 8.44 10.84
CA MET A 1 -9.84 8.22 9.51
C MET A 1 -10.14 6.79 9.07
N ARG A 2 -10.30 6.53 7.77
CA ARG A 2 -10.50 5.18 7.22
C ARG A 2 -9.29 4.83 6.35
N ALA A 3 -8.58 3.77 6.69
CA ALA A 3 -7.43 3.30 5.92
C ALA A 3 -7.50 1.81 5.64
N PHE A 4 -6.81 1.38 4.59
CA PHE A 4 -6.87 0.03 4.07
C PHE A 4 -5.52 -0.42 3.53
N LEU A 5 -5.25 -1.72 3.64
CA LEU A 5 -4.30 -2.42 2.78
C LEU A 5 -5.07 -3.10 1.65
N LYS A 6 -4.79 -2.72 0.41
CA LYS A 6 -5.41 -3.30 -0.79
C LYS A 6 -4.43 -4.15 -1.56
N SER A 7 -4.81 -5.38 -1.89
CA SER A 7 -4.06 -6.27 -2.77
C SER A 7 -5.01 -7.01 -3.71
N SER A 8 -4.45 -7.86 -4.59
CA SER A 8 -5.25 -8.81 -5.37
C SER A 8 -5.99 -9.83 -4.52
N GLU A 9 -5.57 -10.03 -3.27
CA GLU A 9 -6.18 -10.98 -2.33
C GLU A 9 -7.36 -10.38 -1.56
N GLY A 10 -7.48 -9.04 -1.53
CA GLY A 10 -8.59 -8.37 -0.87
C GLY A 10 -8.29 -6.95 -0.41
N CYS A 11 -9.21 -6.42 0.40
CA CYS A 11 -9.12 -5.10 1.01
C CYS A 11 -9.29 -5.25 2.52
N PHE A 12 -8.24 -4.94 3.28
CA PHE A 12 -8.20 -5.12 4.73
C PHE A 12 -8.24 -3.75 5.39
N GLN A 13 -9.25 -3.51 6.22
CA GLN A 13 -9.37 -2.25 6.93
C GLN A 13 -8.35 -2.17 8.08
N LEU A 14 -7.71 -1.01 8.23
CA LEU A 14 -6.81 -0.73 9.33
C LEU A 14 -7.59 -0.20 10.54
N ASN A 15 -7.14 -0.60 11.72
CA ASN A 15 -7.63 -0.09 13.00
C ASN A 15 -7.20 1.37 13.20
N PRO A 16 -7.94 2.16 14.02
CA PRO A 16 -7.62 3.57 14.26
C PRO A 16 -6.30 3.85 15.00
N HIS A 17 -5.76 2.86 15.73
CA HIS A 17 -4.54 3.00 16.52
C HIS A 17 -3.44 2.08 16.00
N THR A 18 -3.60 0.77 16.16
CA THR A 18 -2.61 -0.23 15.73
C THR A 18 -3.31 -1.38 15.04
N THR A 19 -2.74 -1.81 13.92
CA THR A 19 -3.17 -3.00 13.19
C THR A 19 -2.02 -4.00 13.17
N THR A 20 -2.25 -5.18 13.74
CA THR A 20 -1.29 -6.29 13.74
C THR A 20 -1.48 -7.15 12.49
N ILE A 21 -0.36 -7.60 11.92
CA ILE A 21 -0.31 -8.38 10.67
C ILE A 21 0.51 -9.63 10.92
N GLY A 22 -0.01 -10.78 10.51
CA GLY A 22 0.70 -12.04 10.63
C GLY A 22 -0.15 -13.22 10.20
N ARG A 23 0.39 -14.42 10.34
CA ARG A 23 -0.31 -15.67 10.03
C ARG A 23 -1.10 -16.20 11.22
N HIS A 24 -0.80 -15.75 12.44
CA HIS A 24 -1.54 -16.14 13.63
C HIS A 24 -2.99 -15.67 13.55
N ARG A 25 -3.93 -16.54 13.92
CA ARG A 25 -5.38 -16.25 13.90
C ARG A 25 -5.83 -15.08 14.78
N GLY A 26 -4.95 -14.65 15.69
CA GLY A 26 -5.18 -13.50 16.58
C GLY A 26 -4.64 -12.17 16.06
N ALA A 27 -4.04 -12.13 14.86
CA ALA A 27 -3.68 -10.86 14.22
C ALA A 27 -4.94 -10.18 13.65
N ASP A 28 -4.93 -8.85 13.59
CA ASP A 28 -6.02 -8.07 12.98
C ASP A 28 -6.14 -8.37 11.48
N ILE A 29 -5.00 -8.50 10.80
CA ILE A 29 -4.91 -8.93 9.40
C ILE A 29 -4.18 -10.26 9.36
N VAL A 30 -4.93 -11.31 9.05
CA VAL A 30 -4.41 -12.68 8.93
C VAL A 30 -4.01 -12.94 7.48
N LEU A 31 -2.71 -13.16 7.24
CA LEU A 31 -2.17 -13.50 5.92
C LEU A 31 -1.64 -14.94 5.91
N GLN A 32 -2.11 -15.76 4.97
CA GLN A 32 -1.76 -17.19 4.90
C GLN A 32 -0.52 -17.50 4.03
N SER A 33 0.13 -16.47 3.50
CA SER A 33 1.31 -16.59 2.64
C SER A 33 2.48 -17.25 3.38
N ALA A 34 3.17 -18.20 2.73
CA ALA A 34 4.30 -18.94 3.32
C ALA A 34 5.46 -18.04 3.79
N GLY A 35 5.56 -16.83 3.22
CA GLY A 35 6.46 -15.74 3.60
C GLY A 35 6.25 -15.16 4.99
N VAL A 36 5.01 -15.21 5.49
CA VAL A 36 4.54 -14.40 6.60
C VAL A 36 4.75 -15.14 7.93
N ALA A 37 5.24 -14.39 8.93
CA ALA A 37 5.44 -14.90 10.28
C ALA A 37 4.14 -14.84 11.08
N ASP A 38 4.04 -15.62 12.15
CA ASP A 38 2.82 -15.67 12.97
C ASP A 38 2.48 -14.30 13.57
N HIS A 39 3.48 -13.60 14.10
CA HIS A 39 3.44 -12.18 14.47
C HIS A 39 4.47 -11.45 13.62
N HIS A 40 4.07 -10.93 12.46
CA HIS A 40 5.03 -10.47 11.45
C HIS A 40 5.34 -8.98 11.60
N ALA A 41 4.31 -8.15 11.65
CA ALA A 41 4.47 -6.70 11.71
C ALA A 41 3.27 -6.02 12.38
N ALA A 42 3.41 -4.74 12.67
CA ALA A 42 2.32 -3.86 13.02
C ALA A 42 2.38 -2.54 12.24
N LEU A 43 1.20 -1.99 11.95
CA LEU A 43 1.03 -0.63 11.46
C LEU A 43 0.38 0.21 12.56
N GLU A 44 1.12 1.18 13.08
CA GLU A 44 0.62 2.17 14.03
C GLU A 44 0.27 3.46 13.28
N PHE A 45 -0.93 3.99 13.51
CA PHE A 45 -1.33 5.24 12.89
C PHE A 45 -0.67 6.44 13.58
N ALA A 46 -0.05 7.31 12.78
CA ALA A 46 0.55 8.57 13.21
C ALA A 46 -0.37 9.75 12.80
N PRO A 47 -1.18 10.31 13.73
CA PRO A 47 -2.22 11.29 13.36
C PRO A 47 -1.68 12.63 12.87
N TRP A 48 -0.48 13.02 13.33
CA TRP A 48 0.08 14.35 13.08
C TRP A 48 0.40 14.62 11.60
N ASP A 49 0.63 13.58 10.80
CA ASP A 49 0.99 13.69 9.39
C ASP A 49 0.23 12.70 8.49
N ASN A 50 -0.85 12.12 9.02
CA ASN A 50 -1.72 11.17 8.34
C ASN A 50 -0.95 9.99 7.69
N SER A 51 0.05 9.48 8.41
CA SER A 51 0.90 8.37 7.97
C SER A 51 0.84 7.20 8.95
N PHE A 52 1.63 6.16 8.68
CA PHE A 52 1.74 5.02 9.57
C PHE A 52 3.20 4.72 9.87
N ILE A 53 3.44 4.17 11.06
CA ILE A 53 4.71 3.55 11.42
C ILE A 53 4.56 2.05 11.24
N LEU A 54 5.32 1.50 10.30
CA LEU A 54 5.44 0.07 10.06
C LEU A 54 6.59 -0.50 10.88
N GLN A 55 6.27 -1.41 11.78
CA GLN A 55 7.23 -2.11 12.62
C GLN A 55 7.24 -3.59 12.26
N ASP A 56 8.40 -4.08 11.81
CA ASP A 56 8.64 -5.52 11.61
C ASP A 56 9.11 -6.14 12.94
N PHE A 57 8.55 -7.29 13.29
CA PHE A 57 8.88 -8.01 14.54
C PHE A 57 10.02 -9.03 14.36
N SER A 58 11.07 -8.65 13.64
CA SER A 58 12.19 -9.52 13.26
C SER A 58 11.74 -10.76 12.50
N SER A 59 10.89 -10.54 11.49
CA SER A 59 10.38 -11.63 10.68
C SER A 59 11.49 -12.29 9.85
N LEU A 60 11.47 -13.63 9.78
CA LEU A 60 12.54 -14.41 9.12
C LEU A 60 12.74 -14.01 7.64
N GLN A 61 11.66 -13.67 6.95
CA GLN A 61 11.67 -13.35 5.52
C GLN A 61 11.59 -11.85 5.25
N GLY A 62 11.60 -11.04 6.31
CA GLY A 62 11.59 -9.58 6.26
C GLY A 62 10.26 -8.97 5.81
N THR A 63 10.19 -7.66 6.02
CA THR A 63 9.16 -6.78 5.47
C THR A 63 9.78 -5.87 4.42
N PHE A 64 9.02 -5.52 3.38
CA PHE A 64 9.47 -4.69 2.27
C PHE A 64 8.52 -3.51 2.06
N VAL A 65 9.09 -2.33 1.81
CA VAL A 65 8.38 -1.10 1.43
C VAL A 65 8.90 -0.67 0.06
N ASN A 66 8.01 -0.56 -0.92
CA ASN A 66 8.33 -0.20 -2.30
C ASN A 66 9.45 -1.04 -2.92
N GLY A 67 9.51 -2.33 -2.55
CA GLY A 67 10.52 -3.28 -3.01
C GLY A 67 11.83 -3.28 -2.22
N CYS A 68 12.04 -2.31 -1.32
CA CYS A 68 13.20 -2.25 -0.45
C CYS A 68 12.92 -2.97 0.87
N GLN A 69 13.82 -3.87 1.28
CA GLN A 69 13.71 -4.54 2.57
C GLN A 69 13.94 -3.53 3.70
N VAL A 70 13.05 -3.54 4.69
CA VAL A 70 13.17 -2.69 5.87
C VAL A 70 14.20 -3.34 6.81
N GLN A 71 15.27 -2.63 7.14
CA GLN A 71 16.35 -3.14 8.01
C GLN A 71 16.25 -2.67 9.47
N ASN A 72 15.26 -1.83 9.81
CA ASN A 72 15.12 -1.19 11.13
C ASN A 72 13.73 -1.40 11.75
N ALA A 73 13.68 -1.38 13.08
CA ALA A 73 12.51 -1.72 13.91
C ALA A 73 11.24 -0.91 13.65
N ALA A 74 11.32 0.25 12.99
CA ALA A 74 10.16 1.04 12.62
C ALA A 74 10.49 1.94 11.42
N VAL A 75 9.63 1.93 10.39
CA VAL A 75 9.73 2.81 9.22
C VAL A 75 8.41 3.54 9.00
N LYS A 76 8.48 4.82 8.69
CA LYS A 76 7.30 5.59 8.30
C LYS A 76 6.87 5.22 6.88
N VAL A 77 5.59 4.94 6.70
CA VAL A 77 4.95 4.64 5.41
C VAL A 77 3.76 5.57 5.20
N SER A 78 3.53 5.94 3.95
CA SER A 78 2.54 6.94 3.53
C SER A 78 1.51 6.34 2.58
N PRO A 79 0.33 6.97 2.43
CA PRO A 79 -0.66 6.53 1.44
C PRO A 79 -0.01 6.44 0.05
N GLY A 80 -0.24 5.33 -0.64
CA GLY A 80 0.36 4.99 -1.93
C GLY A 80 1.50 3.99 -1.85
N ASP A 81 2.17 3.85 -0.69
CA ASP A 81 3.28 2.91 -0.52
C ASP A 81 2.82 1.45 -0.69
N ILE A 82 3.70 0.65 -1.29
CA ILE A 82 3.50 -0.78 -1.50
C ILE A 82 4.24 -1.55 -0.41
N LEU A 83 3.48 -2.22 0.44
CA LEU A 83 3.98 -3.05 1.53
C LEU A 83 3.98 -4.52 1.11
N ARG A 84 4.97 -5.28 1.55
CA ARG A 84 4.99 -6.73 1.40
C ARG A 84 5.54 -7.37 2.66
N PHE A 85 4.91 -8.45 3.07
CA PHE A 85 5.23 -9.18 4.30
C PHE A 85 5.77 -10.56 3.92
N GLY A 86 7.07 -10.77 4.13
CA GLY A 86 7.80 -11.94 3.69
C GLY A 86 8.07 -12.01 2.18
N THR A 87 8.89 -13.00 1.78
CA THR A 87 9.13 -13.26 0.36
C THR A 87 7.99 -14.07 -0.26
N GLY A 88 7.73 -13.85 -1.56
CA GLY A 88 6.73 -14.61 -2.31
C GLY A 88 5.25 -14.31 -1.98
N GLY A 89 4.96 -13.44 -1.01
CA GLY A 89 3.59 -12.99 -0.69
C GLY A 89 3.08 -11.88 -1.61
N ALA A 90 1.80 -11.54 -1.49
CA ALA A 90 1.18 -10.43 -2.20
C ALA A 90 1.75 -9.06 -1.81
N SER A 91 1.62 -8.11 -2.72
CA SER A 91 1.89 -6.69 -2.47
C SER A 91 0.59 -5.98 -2.07
N PHE A 92 0.67 -5.15 -1.04
CA PHE A 92 -0.43 -4.41 -0.46
C PHE A 92 -0.19 -2.91 -0.61
N GLN A 93 -1.07 -2.21 -1.30
CA GLN A 93 -1.04 -0.75 -1.34
C GLN A 93 -1.73 -0.17 -0.09
N LEU A 94 -1.03 0.73 0.60
CA LEU A 94 -1.60 1.50 1.69
C LEU A 94 -2.50 2.62 1.13
N VAL A 95 -3.78 2.62 1.50
CA VAL A 95 -4.77 3.60 1.04
C VAL A 95 -5.42 4.26 2.24
N VAL A 96 -5.51 5.59 2.24
CA VAL A 96 -6.24 6.37 3.25
C VAL A 96 -7.36 7.13 2.57
N ASP A 97 -8.60 6.81 2.96
CA ASP A 97 -9.80 7.48 2.48
C ASP A 97 -9.87 8.89 3.12
N GLY A 98 -9.80 9.91 2.26
CA GLY A 98 -9.66 11.32 2.66
C GLY A 98 -8.39 12.02 2.15
N ALA A 99 -7.39 11.27 1.68
CA ALA A 99 -6.35 11.85 0.83
C ALA A 99 -6.92 11.93 -0.60
N ALA A 100 -7.03 13.15 -1.14
CA ALA A 100 -7.52 13.42 -2.48
C ALA A 100 -7.05 12.34 -3.46
N GLN A 101 -8.01 11.68 -4.13
CA GLN A 101 -7.73 10.74 -5.18
C GLN A 101 -6.99 11.49 -6.30
N VAL A 102 -5.66 11.50 -6.25
CA VAL A 102 -4.86 11.88 -7.41
C VAL A 102 -5.10 10.78 -8.41
N ARG A 103 -6.05 11.06 -9.31
CA ARG A 103 -6.28 10.29 -10.51
C ARG A 103 -4.91 10.13 -11.17
N MET A 104 -4.39 8.91 -11.20
CA MET A 104 -3.30 8.57 -12.10
C MET A 104 -3.81 8.83 -13.51
N GLY A 105 -3.49 10.03 -14.03
CA GLY A 105 -3.53 10.29 -15.44
C GLY A 105 -2.48 9.41 -16.09
N ALA A 106 -2.91 8.37 -16.78
CA ALA A 106 -2.10 7.69 -17.78
C ALA A 106 -2.65 8.04 -19.15
N ALA A 107 -1.74 8.56 -19.96
CA ALA A 107 -1.90 9.27 -21.21
C ALA A 107 -2.32 8.42 -22.42
N GLY A 108 -3.03 9.09 -23.35
CA GLY A 108 -2.71 9.10 -24.78
C GLY A 108 -3.31 8.01 -25.68
N GLN A 109 -4.12 8.42 -26.68
CA GLN A 109 -3.83 8.24 -28.11
C GLN A 109 -4.94 8.89 -28.96
N GLY A 110 -4.59 9.71 -29.97
CA GLY A 110 -5.41 9.78 -31.19
C GLY A 110 -5.62 11.15 -31.86
N ARG A 111 -4.64 11.54 -32.70
CA ARG A 111 -4.74 12.32 -33.95
C ARG A 111 -5.53 13.64 -33.98
N VAL A 112 -4.79 14.72 -34.23
CA VAL A 112 -5.27 15.86 -35.03
C VAL A 112 -4.39 15.94 -36.29
N ASP A 113 -4.83 15.31 -37.37
CA ASP A 113 -4.30 15.62 -38.69
C ASP A 113 -5.02 16.87 -39.18
N GLY A 114 -4.25 17.95 -39.33
CA GLY A 114 -4.74 19.21 -39.85
C GLY A 114 -4.90 19.18 -41.37
N ALA A 115 -5.89 19.92 -41.86
CA ALA A 115 -5.80 20.65 -43.13
C ALA A 115 -6.88 21.75 -43.17
N PRO A 116 -6.51 23.02 -43.41
CA PRO A 116 -7.44 24.07 -43.78
C PRO A 116 -7.40 24.30 -45.30
N GLN A 117 -8.55 24.23 -45.95
CA GLN A 117 -8.86 24.88 -47.22
C GLN A 117 -10.37 25.08 -47.21
N GLY A 118 -10.95 26.21 -47.58
CA GLY A 118 -10.52 27.35 -48.35
C GLY A 118 -11.82 28.06 -48.70
N LYS A 119 -11.79 29.38 -48.66
CA LYS A 119 -12.95 30.25 -48.80
C LYS A 119 -13.22 30.53 -50.28
N MET A 120 -14.45 30.97 -50.58
CA MET A 120 -14.88 31.81 -51.70
C MET A 120 -15.36 31.11 -52.98
N GLY A 121 -16.59 31.48 -53.36
CA GLY A 121 -17.31 31.10 -54.58
C GLY A 121 -18.79 31.37 -54.37
#